data_AF-A0A965E2V6-F1
#
_entry.id   AF-A0A965E2V6-F1
#
_cell.length_a   1.000
_cell.length_b   1.000
_cell.length_c   1.000
_cell.angle_alpha   90.00
_cell.angle_beta   90.00
_cell.angle_gamma   90.00
#
_symmetry.space_group_name_H-M   'P 1'
#
loop_
_entity.id
_entity.type
_entity.pdbx_description
1 polymer ?
#
loop_
_entity_poly.entity_id
_entity_poly.type
_entity_poly.pdbx_seq_one_letter_code
_entity_poly.pdbx_strand_id
1 'polypeptide(L)'
;MLSVNEVISLTQSGTSPDVIINQIRTTNSVYTLTAHDLMTLQNSGVSAAVIREMQDSGRRRAMPVVIQEPPPVVYVQPAPPPPAFGVGVMIRR
;
A
#
# COMPACT_ATOMS: atom_id res chain seq x y z
N MET A 1 15.68 8.38 12.52
CA MET A 1 15.51 7.29 11.54
C MET A 1 16.87 6.79 11.16
N LEU A 2 17.14 5.51 11.41
CA LEU A 2 18.34 4.79 10.94
C LEU A 2 18.16 4.40 9.47
N SER A 3 19.11 4.71 8.60
CA SER A 3 19.10 4.39 7.16
C SER A 3 19.74 3.03 6.85
N VAL A 4 19.52 2.51 5.63
CA VAL A 4 20.11 1.24 5.17
C VAL A 4 21.64 1.31 5.15
N ASN A 5 22.21 2.44 4.72
CA ASN A 5 23.65 2.65 4.69
C ASN A 5 24.25 2.68 6.11
N GLU A 6 23.57 3.28 7.09
CA GLU A 6 24.03 3.26 8.48
C GLU A 6 24.06 1.84 9.06
N VAL A 7 23.09 0.99 8.71
CA VAL A 7 23.11 -0.44 9.09
C VAL A 7 24.35 -1.14 8.53
N ILE A 8 24.70 -0.86 7.26
CA ILE A 8 25.89 -1.40 6.62
C ILE A 8 27.15 -0.89 7.31
N SER A 9 27.25 0.41 7.59
CA SER A 9 28.39 1.00 8.29
C SER A 9 28.57 0.44 9.70
N LEU A 10 27.47 0.25 10.46
CA LEU A 10 27.51 -0.36 11.79
C LEU A 10 28.02 -1.80 11.73
N THR A 11 27.55 -2.56 10.73
CA THR A 11 28.00 -3.93 10.49
C THR A 11 29.50 -3.96 10.15
N GLN A 12 29.95 -3.11 9.24
CA GLN A 12 31.36 -2.99 8.84
C GLN A 12 32.27 -2.53 9.99
N SER A 13 31.72 -1.74 10.93
CA SER A 13 32.42 -1.32 12.15
C SER A 13 32.55 -2.44 13.19
N GLY A 14 32.00 -3.63 12.92
CA GLY A 14 32.02 -4.77 13.84
C GLY A 14 30.96 -4.71 14.94
N THR A 15 29.92 -3.89 14.77
CA THR A 15 28.82 -3.81 15.75
C THR A 15 28.06 -5.13 15.76
N SER A 16 27.75 -5.64 16.96
CA SER A 16 27.01 -6.90 17.10
C SER A 16 25.61 -6.82 16.48
N PRO A 17 25.13 -7.89 15.83
CA PRO A 17 23.80 -7.94 15.22
C PRO A 17 22.65 -7.55 16.17
N ASP A 18 22.70 -8.00 17.42
CA ASP A 18 21.69 -7.70 18.44
C ASP A 18 21.59 -6.21 18.77
N VAL A 19 22.72 -5.49 18.77
CA VAL A 19 22.76 -4.05 19.02
C VAL A 19 22.12 -3.31 17.84
N ILE A 20 22.41 -3.73 16.61
CA ILE A 20 21.82 -3.14 15.40
C ILE A 20 20.30 -3.38 15.38
N ILE A 21 19.84 -4.59 15.72
CA ILE A 21 18.42 -4.94 15.85
C ILE A 21 17.74 -4.06 16.90
N ASN A 22 18.34 -3.91 18.08
CA ASN A 22 17.81 -3.05 19.14
C ASN A 22 17.74 -1.58 18.68
N GLN A 23 18.73 -1.11 17.92
CA GLN A 23 18.71 0.24 17.39
C GLN A 23 17.57 0.43 16.39
N ILE A 24 17.36 -0.51 15.45
CA ILE A 24 16.25 -0.48 14.48
C ILE A 24 14.89 -0.40 15.18
N ARG A 25 14.71 -1.21 16.24
CA ARG A 25 13.49 -1.21 17.06
C ARG A 25 13.30 0.11 17.80
N THR A 26 14.36 0.63 18.41
CA THR A 26 14.32 1.87 19.21
C THR A 26 14.07 3.09 18.34
N THR A 27 14.66 3.16 17.14
CA THR A 27 14.46 4.28 16.21
C THR A 27 13.16 4.19 15.41
N ASN A 28 12.43 3.08 15.55
CA ASN A 28 11.21 2.77 14.81
C ASN A 28 11.39 3.00 13.29
N SER A 29 12.53 2.55 12.77
CA SER A 29 12.89 2.75 11.37
C SER A 29 12.12 1.79 10.47
N VAL A 30 11.46 2.34 9.46
CA VAL A 30 10.74 1.56 8.45
C VAL A 30 11.55 1.55 7.16
N TYR A 31 11.77 0.36 6.62
CA TYR A 31 12.50 0.17 5.37
C TYR A 31 11.60 -0.43 4.29
N THR A 32 11.74 0.09 3.08
CA THR A 32 11.14 -0.50 1.88
C THR A 32 12.23 -1.23 1.12
N LEU A 33 12.53 -2.46 1.54
CA LEU A 33 13.62 -3.25 0.96
C LEU A 33 13.15 -3.95 -0.32
N THR A 34 13.87 -3.74 -1.42
CA THR A 34 13.73 -4.51 -2.66
C THR A 34 14.60 -5.77 -2.63
N ALA A 35 14.39 -6.70 -3.56
CA ALA A 35 15.23 -7.89 -3.69
C ALA A 35 16.72 -7.55 -3.91
N HIS A 36 17.00 -6.47 -4.65
CA HIS A 36 18.36 -6.00 -4.87
C HIS A 36 19.00 -5.49 -3.57
N ASP A 37 18.23 -4.78 -2.73
CA ASP A 37 18.73 -4.29 -1.43
C ASP A 37 19.07 -5.44 -0.48
N LEU A 38 18.28 -6.52 -0.50
CA LEU A 38 18.56 -7.71 0.30
C LEU A 38 19.89 -8.36 -0.11
N MET A 39 20.17 -8.46 -1.41
CA MET A 39 21.46 -8.95 -1.90
C MET A 39 22.60 -8.02 -1.50
N THR A 40 22.43 -6.70 -1.60
CA THR A 40 23.44 -5.72 -1.18
C THR A 40 23.75 -5.82 0.31
N LEU A 41 22.71 -5.94 1.15
CA LEU A 41 22.87 -6.13 2.60
C LEU A 41 23.63 -7.43 2.91
N GLN A 42 23.25 -8.53 2.25
CA GLN A 42 23.88 -9.83 2.44
C GLN A 42 25.36 -9.82 2.00
N ASN A 43 25.65 -9.24 0.84
CA ASN A 43 27.01 -9.09 0.32
C ASN A 43 27.88 -8.16 1.17
N SER A 44 27.26 -7.20 1.87
CA SER A 44 27.94 -6.30 2.80
C SER A 44 28.21 -6.94 4.17
N GLY A 45 27.85 -8.21 4.36
CA GLY A 45 28.08 -8.95 5.60
C GLY A 45 27.02 -8.72 6.68
N VAL A 46 25.88 -8.10 6.33
CA VAL A 46 24.78 -7.91 7.28
C VAL A 46 24.14 -9.27 7.60
N SER A 47 24.05 -9.58 8.90
CA SER A 47 23.48 -10.85 9.36
C SER A 47 22.02 -11.00 8.93
N ALA A 48 21.62 -12.22 8.58
CA ALA A 48 20.24 -12.56 8.23
C ALA A 48 19.22 -12.17 9.32
N ALA A 49 19.64 -12.17 10.61
CA ALA A 49 18.80 -11.73 11.72
C ALA A 49 18.46 -10.23 11.62
N VAL A 50 19.44 -9.40 11.26
CA VAL A 50 19.26 -7.94 11.07
C VAL A 50 18.38 -7.69 9.85
N ILE A 51 18.66 -8.36 8.73
CA ILE A 51 17.87 -8.23 7.49
C ILE A 51 16.40 -8.58 7.75
N ARG A 52 16.14 -9.66 8.49
CA ARG A 52 14.78 -10.07 8.87
C ARG A 52 14.08 -9.00 9.71
N GLU A 53 14.76 -8.38 10.66
CA GLU A 53 14.17 -7.30 11.46
C GLU A 53 13.86 -6.06 10.61
N MET A 54 14.74 -5.71 9.67
CA MET A 54 14.51 -4.60 8.73
C MET A 54 13.31 -4.86 7.80
N GLN A 55 13.10 -6.11 7.38
CA GLN A 55 11.92 -6.50 6.59
C GLN A 55 10.64 -6.43 7.42
N ASP A 56 10.68 -6.86 8.67
CA ASP A 56 9.52 -6.85 9.57
C ASP A 56 9.08 -5.42 9.89
N SER A 57 10.03 -4.49 10.07
CA SER A 57 9.71 -3.08 10.27
C SER A 57 8.99 -2.45 9.06
N GLY A 58 9.38 -2.83 7.83
CA GLY A 58 8.69 -2.47 6.59
C GLY A 58 7.24 -2.93 6.53
N ARG A 59 7.01 -4.21 6.89
CA ARG A 59 5.68 -4.84 6.85
C ARG A 59 4.69 -4.22 7.83
N ARG A 60 5.15 -3.79 9.00
CA ARG A 60 4.30 -3.12 10.02
C ARG A 60 3.65 -1.83 9.50
N ARG A 61 4.20 -1.20 8.44
CA ARG A 61 3.68 0.05 7.88
C ARG A 61 2.76 -0.12 6.66
N ALA A 62 2.66 -1.32 6.11
CA ALA A 62 1.73 -1.62 5.01
C ALA A 62 0.30 -1.61 5.56
N MET A 63 -0.27 -0.43 5.76
CA MET A 63 -1.68 -0.27 6.08
C MET A 63 -2.50 -0.77 4.87
N PRO A 64 -3.58 -1.56 5.08
CA PRO A 64 -4.45 -1.92 3.98
C PRO A 64 -5.06 -0.64 3.42
N VAL A 65 -4.87 -0.37 2.13
CA VAL A 65 -5.67 0.64 1.43
C VAL A 65 -7.12 0.15 1.47
N VAL A 66 -7.94 0.76 2.32
CA VAL A 66 -9.39 0.56 2.29
C VAL A 66 -9.88 1.24 1.01
N ILE A 67 -10.08 0.45 -0.04
CA ILE A 67 -10.79 0.90 -1.23
C ILE A 67 -12.23 1.16 -0.78
N GLN A 68 -12.59 2.43 -0.57
CA GLN A 68 -13.99 2.79 -0.43
C GLN A 68 -14.64 2.57 -1.80
N GLU A 69 -15.50 1.55 -1.89
CA GLU A 69 -16.33 1.34 -3.07
C GLU A 69 -17.27 2.55 -3.21
N PRO A 70 -17.32 3.23 -4.38
CA PRO A 70 -18.22 4.36 -4.57
C PRO A 70 -19.68 3.90 -4.39
N PRO A 71 -20.55 4.74 -3.83
CA PRO A 71 -21.94 4.37 -3.61
C PRO A 71 -22.63 4.00 -4.94
N PRO A 72 -23.51 2.99 -4.95
CA PRO A 72 -24.18 2.55 -6.17
C PRO A 72 -25.00 3.71 -6.76
N VAL A 73 -24.77 4.00 -8.04
CA VAL A 73 -25.55 4.99 -8.79
C VAL A 73 -26.94 4.42 -9.04
N VAL A 74 -27.95 4.99 -8.38
CA VAL A 74 -29.37 4.62 -8.60
C VAL A 74 -29.85 5.28 -9.90
N TYR A 75 -30.04 4.49 -10.96
CA TYR A 75 -30.67 4.97 -12.19
C TYR A 75 -32.19 5.09 -11.99
N VAL A 76 -32.69 6.32 -11.98
CA VAL A 76 -34.14 6.58 -12.00
C VAL A 76 -34.61 6.46 -13.45
N GLN A 77 -35.37 5.42 -13.78
CA GLN A 77 -35.95 5.27 -15.12
C GLN A 77 -37.08 6.30 -15.26
N PRO A 78 -37.02 7.26 -16.21
CA PRO A 78 -38.11 8.20 -16.43
C PRO A 78 -39.36 7.43 -16.89
N ALA A 79 -40.52 7.76 -16.31
CA ALA A 79 -41.77 7.09 -16.61
C ALA A 79 -42.11 7.16 -18.12
N PRO A 80 -42.68 6.10 -18.70
CA PRO A 80 -43.06 6.10 -20.11
C PRO A 80 -44.08 7.21 -20.39
N PRO A 81 -43.97 7.90 -21.54
CA PRO A 81 -44.93 8.94 -21.91
C PRO A 81 -46.34 8.35 -22.02
N PRO A 82 -47.38 9.09 -21.57
CA PRO A 82 -48.76 8.62 -21.68
C PRO A 82 -49.14 8.42 -23.16
N PRO A 83 -49.95 7.40 -23.47
CA PRO A 83 -50.41 7.16 -24.84
C PRO A 83 -51.19 8.36 -25.36
N ALA A 84 -50.78 8.88 -26.52
CA ALA A 84 -51.52 9.92 -27.21
C ALA A 84 -52.79 9.33 -27.82
N PHE A 85 -53.94 9.59 -27.19
CA PHE A 85 -55.23 9.32 -27.81
C PHE A 85 -55.53 10.43 -28.84
N GLY A 86 -55.39 10.11 -30.12
CA GLY A 86 -55.78 11.00 -31.21
C GLY A 86 -57.30 11.17 -31.25
N VAL A 87 -57.79 12.36 -30.92
CA VAL A 87 -59.19 12.74 -31.13
C VAL A 87 -59.36 13.06 -32.61
N GLY A 88 -59.78 12.06 -33.40
CA GLY A 88 -60.20 12.27 -34.79
C GLY A 88 -61.54 12.98 -34.84
N VAL A 89 -61.55 14.29 -35.11
CA VAL A 89 -62.78 15.02 -35.47
C VAL A 89 -63.11 14.66 -36.92
N MET A 90 -64.03 13.70 -37.11
CA MET A 90 -64.58 13.39 -38.43
C MET A 90 -65.69 14.39 -38.75
N ILE A 91 -65.36 15.46 -39.47
CA ILE A 91 -66.37 16.37 -40.01
C ILE A 91 -66.94 15.70 -41.26
N ARG A 92 -68.18 15.21 -41.15
CA ARG A 92 -68.93 14.62 -42.26
C ARG A 92 -69.40 15.74 -43.19
N ARG A 93 -69.17 15.53 -44.48
CA ARG A 93 -69.44 16.42 -45.62
C ARG A 93 -70.90 16.83 -45.74
#